data_AF-A0A645HBZ8-F1
#
_entry.id   AF-A0A645HBZ8-F1
#
_cell.length_a   1.000
_cell.length_b   1.000
_cell.length_c   1.000
_cell.angle_alpha   90.00
_cell.angle_beta   90.00
_cell.angle_gamma   90.00
#
_symmetry.space_group_name_H-M   'P 1'
#
loop_
_entity.id
_entity.type
_entity.pdbx_description
1 polymer ?
#
loop_
_entity_poly.entity_id
_entity_poly.type
_entity_poly.pdbx_seq_one_letter_code
_entity_poly.pdbx_strand_id
1 'polypeptide(L)'
;MKIRLQDILATEFSKTYRYNEPVRAEEFTTWLSGQLPEADLTATFPLAVSAGLRTLHELGLVHLEARRDTDRTTLYYVDGDPINDFSHVTVSEEVCR
;
A
#
# COMPACT_ATOMS: atom_id res chain seq x y z
N MET A 1 -16.15 -12.76 -1.44
CA MET A 1 -16.13 -11.69 -0.43
C MET A 1 -14.92 -10.82 -0.75
N LYS A 2 -15.11 -9.59 -1.22
CA LYS A 2 -13.99 -8.71 -1.59
C LYS A 2 -13.51 -8.05 -0.30
N ILE A 3 -12.49 -8.63 0.33
CA ILE A 3 -11.89 -8.06 1.54
C ILE A 3 -11.34 -6.68 1.17
N ARG A 4 -11.68 -5.64 1.93
CA ARG A 4 -11.21 -4.28 1.63
C ARG A 4 -9.75 -4.20 2.04
N LEU A 5 -8.95 -3.44 1.29
CA LEU A 5 -7.53 -3.25 1.59
C LEU A 5 -7.31 -2.82 3.05
N GLN A 6 -8.19 -1.95 3.58
CA GLN A 6 -8.17 -1.54 4.98
C GLN A 6 -8.32 -2.71 5.95
N ASP A 7 -9.23 -3.66 5.70
CA ASP A 7 -9.47 -4.81 6.57
C ASP A 7 -8.20 -5.68 6.65
N ILE A 8 -7.55 -5.93 5.51
CA ILE A 8 -6.28 -6.67 5.43
C ILE A 8 -5.20 -5.96 6.25
N LEU A 9 -5.09 -4.64 6.10
CA LEU A 9 -4.13 -3.85 6.86
C LEU A 9 -4.42 -3.91 8.37
N ALA A 10 -5.68 -3.85 8.78
CA ALA A 10 -6.07 -3.90 10.18
C ALA A 10 -5.87 -5.28 10.84
N THR A 11 -6.06 -6.38 10.09
CA THR A 11 -6.02 -7.74 10.67
C THR A 11 -4.71 -8.48 10.44
N GLU A 12 -4.03 -8.26 9.32
CA GLU A 12 -2.86 -9.06 8.91
C GLU A 12 -1.54 -8.29 9.00
N PHE A 13 -1.53 -6.96 8.91
CA PHE A 13 -0.29 -6.18 8.84
C PHE A 13 0.57 -6.36 10.09
N SER A 14 -0.03 -6.25 11.28
CA SER A 14 0.68 -6.35 12.57
C SER A 14 1.28 -7.73 12.85
N LYS A 15 0.91 -8.76 12.07
CA LYS A 15 1.50 -10.10 12.17
C LYS A 15 2.88 -10.16 11.53
N THR A 16 3.22 -9.21 10.65
CA THR A 16 4.49 -9.18 9.91
C THR A 16 5.27 -7.89 10.16
N TYR A 17 4.60 -6.73 10.14
CA TYR A 17 5.21 -5.42 10.28
C TYR A 17 4.64 -4.67 11.49
N ARG A 18 5.35 -3.66 11.98
CA ARG A 18 4.83 -2.77 13.03
C ARG A 18 4.12 -1.59 12.40
N TYR A 19 2.98 -1.21 12.98
CA TYR A 19 2.33 0.06 12.62
C TYR A 19 3.25 1.24 12.93
N ASN A 20 3.06 2.33 12.20
CA ASN A 20 3.81 3.59 12.30
C ASN A 20 5.32 3.46 12.01
N GLU A 21 5.78 2.30 11.51
CA GLU A 21 7.15 2.11 11.01
C GLU A 21 7.13 2.00 9.47
N PRO A 22 8.13 2.59 8.77
CA PRO A 22 8.18 2.54 7.32
C PRO A 22 8.62 1.15 6.82
N VAL A 23 7.86 0.60 5.88
CA VAL A 23 8.15 -0.65 5.16
C VAL A 23 8.57 -0.31 3.73
N ARG A 24 9.57 -1.01 3.19
CA ARG A 24 9.99 -0.81 1.79
C ARG A 24 8.89 -1.25 0.83
N ALA A 25 8.75 -0.55 -0.29
CA ALA A 25 7.70 -0.84 -1.27
C ALA A 25 7.78 -2.27 -1.82
N GLU A 26 8.99 -2.80 -2.05
CA GLU A 26 9.20 -4.19 -2.50
C GLU A 26 8.73 -5.23 -1.47
N GLU A 27 9.08 -5.02 -0.21
CA GLU A 27 8.67 -5.90 0.90
C GLU A 27 7.16 -5.87 1.08
N PHE A 28 6.59 -4.67 1.10
CA PHE A 28 5.14 -4.47 1.18
C PHE A 28 4.41 -5.10 -0.01
N THR A 29 4.94 -4.95 -1.23
CA THR A 29 4.37 -5.55 -2.44
C THR A 29 4.38 -7.07 -2.35
N THR A 30 5.48 -7.65 -1.90
CA THR A 30 5.61 -9.10 -1.71
C THR A 30 4.61 -9.61 -0.67
N TRP A 31 4.51 -8.93 0.48
CA TRP A 31 3.55 -9.27 1.52
C TRP A 31 2.10 -9.13 1.04
N LEU A 32 1.76 -8.02 0.39
CA LEU A 32 0.40 -7.74 -0.09
C LEU A 32 -0.03 -8.74 -1.16
N SER A 33 0.89 -9.20 -2.01
CA SER A 33 0.64 -10.27 -2.99
C SER A 33 0.25 -11.59 -2.31
N GLY A 34 0.78 -11.86 -1.12
CA GLY A 34 0.39 -13.02 -0.30
C GLY A 34 -1.00 -12.89 0.32
N GLN A 35 -1.47 -11.66 0.55
CA GLN A 35 -2.82 -11.39 1.09
C GLN A 35 -3.89 -11.29 0.00
N LEU A 36 -3.50 -10.87 -1.20
CA LEU A 36 -4.35 -10.68 -2.38
C LEU A 36 -3.84 -11.55 -3.54
N PRO A 37 -3.91 -12.90 -3.44
CA PRO A 37 -3.38 -13.79 -4.48
C PRO A 37 -4.08 -13.63 -5.84
N GLU A 38 -5.27 -13.02 -5.88
CA GLU A 38 -6.00 -12.69 -7.10
C GLU A 38 -5.50 -11.44 -7.83
N ALA A 39 -4.69 -10.61 -7.18
CA ALA A 39 -4.17 -9.37 -7.73
C ALA A 39 -2.73 -9.56 -8.22
N ASP A 40 -2.47 -9.27 -9.50
CA ASP A 40 -1.11 -9.21 -10.02
C ASP A 40 -0.45 -7.89 -9.59
N LEU A 41 0.47 -7.97 -8.64
CA LEU A 41 1.23 -6.83 -8.12
C LEU A 41 2.69 -6.82 -8.60
N THR A 42 3.06 -7.66 -9.57
CA THR A 42 4.47 -7.86 -9.98
C THR A 42 5.08 -6.69 -10.74
N ALA A 43 4.25 -5.80 -11.29
CA ALA A 43 4.68 -4.63 -12.04
C ALA A 43 3.98 -3.36 -11.53
N THR A 44 2.99 -2.86 -12.25
CA THR A 44 2.15 -1.74 -11.82
C THR A 44 0.98 -2.28 -11.01
N PHE A 45 0.71 -1.69 -9.85
CA PHE A 45 -0.42 -2.11 -9.03
C PHE A 45 -1.73 -1.95 -9.82
N PRO A 46 -2.67 -2.92 -9.76
CA PRO A 46 -3.96 -2.80 -10.41
C PRO A 46 -4.70 -1.56 -9.95
N LEU A 47 -5.57 -1.02 -10.82
CA LEU A 47 -6.34 0.20 -10.55
C LEU A 47 -7.06 0.15 -9.18
N ALA A 48 -7.68 -0.97 -8.84
CA ALA A 48 -8.42 -1.11 -7.59
C ALA A 48 -7.52 -1.03 -6.34
N VAL A 49 -6.31 -1.61 -6.39
CA VAL A 49 -5.35 -1.56 -5.28
C VAL A 49 -4.76 -0.15 -5.17
N SER A 50 -4.41 0.44 -6.31
CA SER A 50 -3.89 1.81 -6.40
C SER A 50 -4.87 2.83 -5.84
N ALA A 51 -6.14 2.76 -6.23
CA ALA A 51 -7.20 3.63 -5.72
C ALA A 51 -7.43 3.41 -4.21
N GLY A 52 -7.36 2.17 -3.74
CA GLY A 52 -7.44 1.84 -2.32
C GLY A 52 -6.31 2.49 -1.51
N LEU A 53 -5.07 2.36 -1.96
CA LEU A 53 -3.91 2.96 -1.31
C LEU A 53 -3.97 4.49 -1.29
N ARG A 54 -4.39 5.13 -2.39
CA ARG A 54 -4.58 6.58 -2.45
C ARG A 54 -5.67 7.05 -1.49
N THR A 55 -6.81 6.37 -1.46
CA THR A 55 -7.90 6.70 -0.54
C THR A 55 -7.41 6.61 0.92
N LEU A 56 -6.71 5.53 1.27
CA LEU A 56 -6.15 5.37 2.61
C LEU A 56 -5.07 6.41 2.92
N HIS A 57 -4.35 6.87 1.90
CA HIS A 57 -3.40 7.95 2.02
C HIS A 57 -4.04 9.30 2.33
N GLU A 58 -5.08 9.65 1.59
CA GLU A 58 -5.87 10.87 1.84
C GLU A 58 -6.52 10.87 3.23
N LEU A 59 -6.90 9.69 3.72
CA LEU A 59 -7.46 9.50 5.06
C LEU A 59 -6.39 9.51 6.18
N GLY A 60 -5.10 9.56 5.85
CA GLY A 60 -4.00 9.52 6.83
C GLY A 60 -3.79 8.15 7.49
N LEU A 61 -4.42 7.09 6.98
CA LEU A 61 -4.28 5.73 7.49
C LEU A 61 -3.06 5.02 6.93
N VAL A 62 -2.64 5.42 5.73
CA VAL A 62 -1.42 4.95 5.06
C VAL A 62 -0.61 6.16 4.62
N HIS A 63 0.71 6.12 4.72
CA HIS A 63 1.57 7.16 4.18
C HIS A 63 2.47 6.58 3.10
N LEU A 64 2.43 7.14 1.89
CA LEU A 64 3.18 6.69 0.73
C LEU A 64 4.28 7.71 0.45
N GLU A 65 5.52 7.28 0.52
CA GLU A 65 6.68 8.16 0.35
C GLU A 65 7.52 7.75 -0.86
N ALA A 66 7.86 8.72 -1.72
CA ALA A 66 8.77 8.53 -2.85
C ALA A 66 10.16 9.10 -2.52
N ARG A 67 11.02 8.28 -1.92
CA ARG A 67 12.43 8.65 -1.66
C ARG A 67 13.26 8.65 -2.95
N ARG A 68 14.30 9.47 -3.04
CA ARG A 68 15.07 9.69 -4.29
C ARG A 68 15.99 8.53 -4.67
N ASP A 69 16.55 7.83 -3.68
CA ASP A 69 17.61 6.83 -3.88
C ASP A 69 17.12 5.41 -3.54
N THR A 70 15.88 5.08 -3.87
CA THR A 70 15.31 3.76 -3.59
C THR A 70 14.41 3.34 -4.75
N ASP A 71 14.45 2.06 -5.07
CA ASP A 71 13.54 1.45 -6.04
C ASP A 71 12.09 1.73 -5.66
N ARG A 72 11.27 1.97 -6.68
CA ARG A 72 9.90 2.45 -6.54
C ARG A 72 8.93 1.43 -7.11
N THR A 73 7.81 1.28 -6.43
CA THR A 73 6.65 0.56 -6.94
C THR A 73 5.69 1.56 -7.57
N THR A 74 5.27 1.25 -8.79
CA THR A 74 4.37 2.11 -9.56
C THR A 74 2.91 1.77 -9.27
N LEU A 75 2.11 2.79 -8.97
CA LEU A 75 0.67 2.70 -8.91
C LEU A 75 0.07 2.87 -10.30
N TYR A 76 -1.14 2.38 -10.52
CA TYR A 76 -1.88 2.67 -11.75
C TYR A 76 -1.99 4.18 -11.93
N TYR A 77 -1.43 4.69 -13.02
CA TYR A 77 -1.38 6.13 -13.30
C TYR A 77 -2.78 6.71 -13.44
N VAL A 78 -3.04 7.83 -12.76
CA VAL A 78 -4.28 8.59 -12.89
C VAL A 78 -3.89 10.05 -13.14
N ASP A 79 -4.40 10.61 -14.23
CA ASP A 79 -4.11 12.00 -14.60
C ASP A 79 -4.61 12.96 -13.51
N GLY A 80 -3.75 13.91 -13.12
CA GLY A 80 -4.02 14.84 -12.03
C GLY A 80 -3.83 14.30 -10.61
N ASP A 81 -3.51 13.01 -10.42
CA ASP A 81 -3.27 12.44 -9.10
C ASP A 81 -1.82 12.70 -8.63
N PRO A 82 -1.61 13.19 -7.39
CA PRO A 82 -0.27 13.53 -6.90
C PRO A 82 0.61 12.32 -6.60
N ILE A 83 0.04 11.10 -6.47
CA ILE A 83 0.78 9.91 -6.05
C ILE A 83 0.64 8.83 -7.13
N ASN A 84 1.74 8.61 -7.86
CA ASN A 84 1.81 7.60 -8.91
C ASN A 84 2.87 6.53 -8.66
N ASP A 85 3.74 6.75 -7.68
CA ASP A 85 4.75 5.80 -7.24
C ASP A 85 5.09 6.02 -5.77
N PHE A 86 5.69 5.01 -5.15
CA PHE A 86 6.20 5.08 -3.79
C PHE A 86 7.38 4.12 -3.62
N SER A 87 8.30 4.44 -2.71
CA SER A 87 9.39 3.56 -2.29
C SER A 87 9.24 3.06 -0.86
N HIS A 88 8.44 3.74 -0.03
CA HIS A 88 8.12 3.31 1.32
C HIS A 88 6.64 3.52 1.62
N VAL A 89 6.10 2.65 2.46
CA VAL A 89 4.75 2.75 2.99
C VAL A 89 4.80 2.68 4.51
N THR A 90 4.06 3.57 5.18
CA THR A 90 3.84 3.51 6.63
C THR A 90 2.36 3.30 6.87
N VAL A 91 1.98 2.28 7.63
CA VAL A 91 0.57 2.02 7.96
C VAL A 91 0.32 2.51 9.37
N SER A 92 -0.65 3.39 9.55
CA SER A 92 -1.04 3.91 10.87
C SER A 92 -1.79 2.85 11.67
N GLU A 93 -1.59 2.83 12.99
CA GLU A 93 -2.39 2.00 13.90
C GLU A 93 -3.89 2.40 13.90
N GLU A 94 -4.21 3.64 13.48
CA GLU A 94 -5.60 4.10 13.33
C GLU A 94 -6.39 3.28 12.30
N VAL A 95 -5.73 2.50 11.44
CA VAL A 95 -6.40 1.59 10.49
C VAL A 95 -7.27 0.55 11.19
N CYS A 96 -6.98 0.26 12.46
CA CYS A 96 -7.69 -0.70 13.32
C CYS A 96 -8.94 -0.14 14.02
N ARG A 97 -9.19 1.17 13.92
CA ARG A 97 -10.29 1.87 14.60
C ARG A 97 -11.48 2.08 13.68
#